data_AF-A0A437UC31-F1
#
_entry.id   AF-A0A437UC31-F1
#
_cell.length_a   1.000
_cell.length_b   1.000
_cell.length_c   1.000
_cell.angle_alpha   90.00
_cell.angle_beta   90.00
_cell.angle_gamma   90.00
#
_symmetry.space_group_name_H-M   'P 1'
#
loop_
_entity.id
_entity.type
_entity.pdbx_description
1 polymer ?
#
loop_
_entity_poly.entity_id
_entity_poly.type
_entity_poly.pdbx_seq_one_letter_code
_entity_poly.pdbx_strand_id
1 'polypeptide(L)'
;MKQTIFIVLILYLLFVSCKNDKPIADKPTSKPKLEKTNPSPEKTPSVIQEYIPEGFEIQYECDGDLNQDGIKDYAYVLKNSDDDTAPRRTLVFLGNKQKGLDLFMQSDTIFQIQIQKML
;
A
#
# COMPACT_ATOMS: atom_id res chain seq x y z
N MET A 1 -28.42 -35.33 22.21
CA MET A 1 -28.58 -34.02 22.88
C MET A 1 -27.34 -33.54 23.62
N LYS A 2 -26.62 -34.37 24.40
CA LYS A 2 -25.35 -33.95 25.05
C LYS A 2 -24.22 -33.58 24.07
N GLN A 3 -24.04 -34.33 22.97
CA GLN A 3 -22.98 -34.04 21.98
C GLN A 3 -23.20 -32.76 21.18
N THR A 4 -24.45 -32.42 20.82
CA THR A 4 -24.75 -31.17 20.11
C THR A 4 -24.53 -29.93 20.99
N ILE A 5 -24.73 -30.03 22.30
CA ILE A 5 -24.42 -28.95 23.25
C ILE A 5 -22.91 -28.70 23.33
N PHE A 6 -22.09 -29.76 23.34
CA PHE A 6 -20.62 -29.62 23.36
C PHE A 6 -20.07 -28.94 22.10
N ILE A 7 -20.64 -29.23 20.93
CA ILE A 7 -20.19 -28.63 19.66
C ILE A 7 -20.49 -27.13 19.61
N VAL A 8 -21.67 -26.71 20.09
CA VAL A 8 -22.05 -25.28 20.14
C VAL A 8 -21.15 -24.50 21.12
N LEU A 9 -20.78 -25.12 22.24
CA LEU A 9 -19.92 -24.50 23.25
C LEU A 9 -18.46 -24.32 22.77
N ILE A 10 -17.96 -25.27 21.97
CA ILE A 10 -16.63 -25.16 21.33
C ILE A 10 -16.62 -24.07 20.24
N LEU A 11 -17.67 -23.97 19.42
CA LEU A 11 -17.78 -22.91 18.42
C LEU A 11 -17.81 -21.52 19.05
N TYR A 12 -18.50 -21.35 20.19
CA TYR A 12 -18.55 -20.07 20.91
C TYR A 12 -17.17 -19.61 21.40
N LEU A 13 -16.33 -20.54 21.88
CA LEU A 13 -14.98 -20.23 22.36
C LEU A 13 -14.03 -19.77 21.24
N LEU A 14 -14.24 -20.24 20.00
CA LEU A 14 -13.42 -19.82 18.85
C LEU A 14 -13.72 -18.38 18.40
N PHE A 15 -14.91 -17.84 18.67
CA PHE A 15 -15.27 -16.45 18.33
C PHE A 15 -14.81 -15.41 19.38
N VAL A 16 -14.34 -15.83 20.55
CA VAL A 16 -13.96 -14.91 21.65
C VAL A 16 -12.45 -14.57 21.63
N SER A 17 -11.64 -15.25 20.82
CA SER A 17 -10.18 -15.03 20.80
C SER A 17 -9.74 -14.11 19.66
N CYS A 18 -9.90 -12.79 19.86
CA CYS A 18 -9.00 -11.73 19.38
C CYS A 18 -9.45 -10.37 19.93
N LYS A 19 -9.19 -10.11 21.21
CA LYS A 19 -9.07 -8.76 21.76
C LYS A 19 -7.62 -8.54 22.15
N ASN A 20 -6.88 -7.85 21.28
CA ASN A 20 -5.54 -7.35 21.58
C ASN A 20 -5.66 -5.90 22.09
N ASP A 21 -6.12 -5.73 23.33
CA ASP A 21 -6.01 -4.45 24.01
C ASP A 21 -4.61 -4.38 24.63
N LYS A 22 -3.67 -3.70 23.95
CA LYS A 22 -2.44 -3.26 24.62
C LYS A 22 -2.78 -2.03 25.46
N PRO A 23 -2.26 -1.92 26.71
CA PRO A 23 -2.55 -0.76 27.55
C PRO A 23 -1.88 0.49 26.96
N ILE A 24 -2.69 1.49 26.64
CA ILE A 24 -2.22 2.85 26.36
C ILE A 24 -2.01 3.51 27.72
N ALA A 25 -0.76 3.76 28.05
CA ALA A 25 -0.40 4.64 29.15
C ALA A 25 -0.58 6.10 28.70
N ASP A 26 -1.45 6.83 29.37
CA ASP A 26 -1.66 8.26 29.18
C ASP A 26 -0.43 9.07 29.60
N LYS A 27 0.12 9.87 28.67
CA LYS A 27 0.91 11.10 28.96
C LYS A 27 0.94 12.01 27.70
N PRO A 28 1.16 13.33 27.87
CA PRO A 28 0.28 14.37 27.34
C PRO A 28 0.63 14.81 25.91
N THR A 29 -0.39 15.34 25.24
CA THR A 29 -0.38 15.96 23.93
C THR A 29 0.76 16.97 23.73
N SER A 30 1.86 16.53 23.12
CA SER A 30 2.71 17.39 22.29
C SER A 30 2.43 17.05 20.82
N LYS A 31 1.98 18.05 20.06
CA LYS A 31 1.72 17.96 18.61
C LYS A 31 2.85 17.18 17.91
N PRO A 32 2.56 16.13 17.12
CA PRO A 32 3.59 15.47 16.34
C PRO A 32 4.11 16.45 15.31
N LYS A 33 5.37 16.87 15.46
CA LYS A 33 6.16 17.38 14.35
C LYS A 33 6.29 16.19 13.40
N LEU A 34 5.62 16.26 12.24
CA LEU A 34 5.79 15.28 11.17
C LEU A 34 7.25 15.34 10.73
N GLU A 35 8.08 14.51 11.35
CA GLU A 35 9.41 14.23 10.86
C GLU A 35 9.20 13.37 9.62
N LYS A 36 9.35 13.99 8.44
CA LYS A 36 9.54 13.27 7.18
C LYS A 36 10.87 12.53 7.27
N THR A 37 10.89 11.42 8.00
CA THR A 37 11.85 10.37 7.70
C THR A 37 11.31 9.71 6.43
N ASN A 38 11.70 10.24 5.27
CA ASN A 38 11.56 9.47 4.03
C ASN A 38 12.32 8.17 4.28
N PRO A 39 11.67 7.00 4.31
CA PRO A 39 12.39 5.74 4.27
C PRO A 39 13.28 5.82 3.03
N SER A 40 14.57 5.52 3.19
CA SER A 40 15.44 5.31 2.04
C SER A 40 14.72 4.35 1.09
N PRO A 41 14.50 4.70 -0.18
CA PRO A 41 13.66 3.90 -1.06
C PRO A 41 14.24 2.49 -1.11
N GLU A 42 13.42 1.51 -0.71
CA GLU A 42 13.66 0.12 -1.04
C GLU A 42 13.86 0.10 -2.56
N LYS A 43 14.98 -0.46 -3.03
CA LYS A 43 15.43 -0.26 -4.40
C LYS A 43 14.33 -0.72 -5.36
N THR A 44 13.73 0.22 -6.10
CA THR A 44 12.67 -0.08 -7.08
C THR A 44 13.14 -1.24 -7.97
N PRO A 45 12.36 -2.32 -8.09
CA PRO A 45 12.74 -3.46 -8.92
C PRO A 45 13.10 -3.00 -10.33
N SER A 46 14.22 -3.48 -10.88
CA SER A 46 14.77 -2.99 -12.15
C SER A 46 13.79 -3.11 -13.32
N VAL A 47 12.95 -4.15 -13.31
CA VAL A 47 11.90 -4.39 -14.31
C VAL A 47 10.90 -3.23 -14.40
N ILE A 48 10.70 -2.47 -13.34
CA ILE A 48 9.74 -1.37 -13.31
C ILE A 48 10.26 -0.15 -14.08
N GLN A 49 11.58 0.04 -14.15
CA GLN A 49 12.16 1.15 -14.90
C GLN A 49 11.82 1.10 -16.40
N GLU A 50 11.58 -0.10 -16.94
CA GLU A 50 11.17 -0.30 -18.34
C GLU A 50 9.77 0.25 -18.63
N TYR A 51 8.95 0.48 -17.60
CA TYR A 51 7.58 0.99 -17.72
C TYR A 51 7.47 2.49 -17.39
N ILE A 52 8.57 3.14 -17.02
CA ILE A 52 8.62 4.57 -16.77
C ILE A 52 8.97 5.28 -18.09
N PRO A 53 8.05 6.04 -18.68
CA PRO A 53 8.35 6.78 -19.90
C PRO A 53 9.39 7.88 -19.66
N GLU A 54 10.07 8.28 -20.73
CA GLU A 54 10.92 9.47 -20.70
C GLU A 54 10.11 10.71 -20.26
N GLY A 55 10.72 11.57 -19.44
CA GLY A 55 10.07 12.75 -18.88
C GLY A 55 9.07 12.48 -17.75
N PHE A 56 9.07 11.26 -17.18
CA PHE A 56 8.29 10.94 -15.99
C PHE A 56 9.19 10.49 -14.82
N GLU A 57 8.75 10.81 -13.61
CA GLU A 57 9.37 10.38 -12.35
C GLU A 57 8.36 9.70 -11.43
N ILE A 58 8.83 8.82 -10.54
CA ILE A 58 7.99 8.23 -9.50
C ILE A 58 7.68 9.30 -8.46
N GLN A 59 6.41 9.65 -8.29
CA GLN A 59 5.95 10.56 -7.25
C GLN A 59 5.54 9.83 -5.97
N TYR A 60 4.83 8.72 -6.14
CA TYR A 60 4.41 7.85 -5.04
C TYR A 60 4.69 6.39 -5.40
N GLU A 61 5.08 5.63 -4.39
CA GLU A 61 5.28 4.19 -4.47
C GLU A 61 4.68 3.53 -3.23
N CYS A 62 4.14 2.33 -3.41
CA CYS A 62 3.81 1.43 -2.33
C CYS A 62 3.97 -0.04 -2.76
N ASP A 63 4.21 -0.90 -1.79
CA ASP A 63 4.22 -2.35 -1.93
C ASP A 63 3.17 -2.98 -1.00
N GLY A 64 2.77 -4.21 -1.30
CA GLY A 64 1.75 -4.93 -0.53
C GLY A 64 1.43 -6.29 -1.09
N ASP A 65 0.25 -6.83 -0.73
CA ASP A 65 -0.32 -8.05 -1.31
C ASP A 65 -1.77 -7.70 -1.69
N LEU A 66 -1.94 -7.17 -2.90
CA LEU A 66 -3.20 -6.60 -3.40
C LEU A 66 -4.22 -7.69 -3.73
N ASN A 67 -3.76 -8.87 -4.14
CA ASN A 67 -4.61 -10.00 -4.54
C ASN A 67 -4.67 -11.12 -3.49
N GLN A 68 -3.99 -10.98 -2.35
CA GLN A 68 -3.98 -11.89 -1.21
C GLN A 68 -3.40 -13.29 -1.52
N ASP A 69 -2.40 -13.36 -2.40
CA ASP A 69 -1.74 -14.62 -2.76
C ASP A 69 -0.43 -14.89 -1.99
N GLY A 70 -0.06 -13.97 -1.09
CA GLY A 70 1.15 -14.01 -0.29
C GLY A 70 2.41 -13.60 -1.04
N ILE A 71 2.30 -13.02 -2.24
CA ILE A 71 3.40 -12.48 -3.03
C ILE A 71 3.36 -10.95 -2.97
N LYS A 72 4.55 -10.33 -2.94
CA LYS A 72 4.68 -8.87 -2.91
C LYS A 72 4.33 -8.27 -4.28
N ASP A 73 3.35 -7.38 -4.26
CA ASP A 73 2.86 -6.52 -5.34
C ASP A 73 3.38 -5.09 -5.18
N TYR A 74 3.28 -4.29 -6.24
CA TYR A 74 3.73 -2.90 -6.23
C TYR A 74 2.76 -1.99 -6.98
N ALA A 75 2.60 -0.76 -6.49
CA ALA A 75 1.90 0.29 -7.21
C ALA A 75 2.74 1.59 -7.24
N TYR A 76 2.72 2.25 -8.39
CA TYR A 76 3.45 3.49 -8.63
C TYR A 76 2.53 4.54 -9.22
N VAL A 77 2.76 5.78 -8.81
CA VAL A 77 2.18 6.96 -9.43
C VAL A 77 3.30 7.77 -10.04
N LEU A 78 3.25 7.96 -11.35
CA LEU A 78 4.22 8.73 -12.11
C LEU A 78 3.73 10.16 -12.31
N LYS A 79 4.64 11.11 -12.20
CA LYS A 79 4.44 12.53 -12.48
C LYS A 79 5.29 12.92 -13.69
N ASN A 80 4.75 13.75 -14.58
CA ASN A 80 5.56 14.35 -15.64
C ASN A 80 6.56 15.35 -15.00
N SER A 81 7.83 15.25 -15.39
CA SER A 81 8.92 16.07 -14.83
C SER A 81 8.83 17.54 -15.25
N ASP A 82 8.22 17.83 -16.40
CA ASP A 82 8.15 19.17 -17.00
C ASP A 82 6.77 19.83 -16.85
N ASP A 83 5.70 19.04 -16.63
CA ASP A 83 4.32 19.51 -16.49
C ASP A 83 3.63 18.98 -15.23
N ASP A 84 3.60 19.81 -14.18
CA ASP A 84 2.93 19.51 -12.91
C ASP A 84 1.39 19.36 -13.02
N THR A 85 0.81 19.83 -14.12
CA THR A 85 -0.63 19.75 -14.42
C THR A 85 -1.01 18.50 -15.21
N ALA A 86 -0.04 17.79 -15.77
CA ALA A 86 -0.28 16.57 -16.51
C ALA A 86 -0.96 15.50 -15.64
N PRO A 87 -1.81 14.64 -16.23
CA PRO A 87 -2.37 13.48 -15.55
C PRO A 87 -1.25 12.59 -14.99
N ARG A 88 -1.46 12.13 -13.76
CA ARG A 88 -0.57 11.19 -13.09
C ARG A 88 -0.86 9.78 -13.56
N ARG A 89 0.12 9.15 -14.21
CA ARG A 89 0.01 7.76 -14.66
C ARG A 89 0.12 6.83 -13.46
N THR A 90 -0.79 5.87 -13.34
CA THR A 90 -0.72 4.84 -12.30
C THR A 90 -0.31 3.51 -12.93
N LEU A 91 0.67 2.84 -12.32
CA LEU A 91 1.10 1.49 -12.66
C LEU A 91 0.81 0.56 -11.49
N VAL A 92 0.26 -0.62 -11.77
CA VAL A 92 0.06 -1.69 -10.78
C VAL A 92 0.71 -2.96 -11.31
N PHE A 93 1.59 -3.54 -10.50
CA PHE A 93 2.26 -4.80 -10.78
C PHE A 93 1.83 -5.84 -9.75
N LEU A 94 1.47 -7.03 -10.25
CA LEU A 94 1.23 -8.18 -9.40
C LEU A 94 2.48 -9.07 -9.38
N GLY A 95 2.83 -9.56 -8.21
CA GLY A 95 3.86 -10.54 -7.99
C GLY A 95 3.54 -11.86 -8.69
N ASN A 96 4.54 -12.47 -9.32
CA ASN A 96 4.40 -13.75 -9.99
C ASN A 96 5.55 -14.69 -9.60
N LYS A 97 5.22 -15.89 -9.11
CA LYS A 97 6.23 -16.89 -8.68
C LYS A 97 7.20 -17.33 -9.78
N GLN A 98 6.81 -17.23 -11.04
CA GLN A 98 7.61 -17.65 -12.20
C GLN A 98 8.35 -16.48 -12.86
N LYS A 99 7.72 -15.30 -12.93
CA LYS A 99 8.21 -14.14 -13.70
C LYS A 99 8.71 -12.98 -12.85
N GLY A 100 8.52 -13.03 -11.53
CA GLY A 100 8.82 -11.94 -10.61
C GLY A 100 7.67 -10.96 -10.52
N LEU A 101 7.43 -10.17 -11.56
CA LEU A 101 6.38 -9.15 -11.62
C LEU A 101 5.71 -9.12 -12.99
N ASP A 102 4.38 -9.00 -13.00
CA ASP A 102 3.57 -8.79 -14.20
C ASP A 102 2.85 -7.44 -14.11
N LEU A 103 2.90 -6.62 -15.17
CA LEU A 103 2.09 -5.41 -15.25
C LEU A 103 0.61 -5.80 -15.34
N PHE A 104 -0.16 -5.42 -14.33
CA PHE A 104 -1.57 -5.74 -14.23
C PHE A 104 -2.45 -4.59 -14.74
N MET A 105 -2.09 -3.35 -14.41
CA MET A 105 -2.86 -2.17 -14.80
C MET A 105 -1.93 -1.00 -15.12
N GLN A 106 -2.26 -0.29 -16.19
CA GLN A 106 -1.75 1.04 -16.48
C GLN A 106 -2.94 1.96 -16.73
N SER A 107 -2.97 3.10 -16.04
CA SER A 107 -3.99 4.12 -16.23
C SER A 107 -3.35 5.48 -16.49
N ASP A 108 -3.83 6.15 -17.53
CA ASP A 108 -3.54 7.56 -17.83
C ASP A 108 -4.61 8.51 -17.24
N THR A 109 -5.53 7.98 -16.43
CA THR A 109 -6.64 8.75 -15.85
C THR A 109 -6.19 9.48 -14.59
N ILE A 110 -6.72 10.69 -14.39
CA ILE A 110 -6.29 11.68 -13.41
C ILE A 110 -6.33 11.13 -11.96
N PHE A 111 -5.16 10.75 -11.43
CA PHE A 111 -4.94 10.79 -9.98
C PHE A 111 -4.80 12.27 -9.57
N GLN A 112 -5.55 12.68 -8.54
CA GLN A 112 -5.75 14.09 -8.19
C GLN A 112 -4.43 14.83 -7.97
N ILE A 113 -4.34 16.05 -8.49
CA ILE A 113 -3.20 16.95 -8.28
C ILE A 113 -3.20 17.38 -6.81
N GLN A 114 -2.09 17.17 -6.11
CA GLN A 114 -1.87 17.85 -4.84
C GLN A 114 -1.57 19.33 -5.11
N ILE A 115 -2.58 20.18 -5.02
CA ILE A 115 -2.37 21.63 -4.93
C ILE A 115 -1.82 21.90 -3.53
N GLN A 116 -0.51 22.12 -3.42
CA GLN A 116 0.11 22.69 -2.22
C GLN A 116 -0.51 24.07 -2.00
N LYS A 117 -1.50 24.19 -1.12
CA LYS A 117 -1.96 25.49 -0.65
C LYS A 117 -0.81 26.13 0.12
N MET A 118 -0.17 27.13 -0.49
CA MET A 118 0.71 28.03 0.24
C MET A 118 -0.15 28.77 1.29
N LEU A 119 0.09 28.45 2.56
CA LEU A 119 -0.41 29.19 3.73
C LEU A 119 0.51 30.37 4.01
#